data_AF-A0A0F8CK53-F1
#
_entry.id   AF-A0A0F8CK53-F1
#
_cell.length_a   1.000
_cell.length_b   1.000
_cell.length_c   1.000
_cell.angle_alpha   90.00
_cell.angle_beta   90.00
_cell.angle_gamma   90.00
#
_symmetry.space_group_name_H-M   'P 1'
#
loop_
_entity.id
_entity.type
_entity.pdbx_description
1 polymer ?
#
loop_
_entity_poly.entity_id
_entity_poly.type
_entity_poly.pdbx_seq_one_letter_code
_entity_poly.pdbx_strand_id
1 'polypeptide(L)'
;MAEFPFEISPMFEGERVRKEGMFVELGGPKSLGLELVRAADMDAIEDDKVTIIGPDLKDMEEGKTYPWAMIFNIGGELVEPDLESVVERRVHDFINYCQG
;
A
#
# COMPACT_ATOMS: atom_id res chain seq x y z
N MET A 1 1.38 6.41 19.20
CA MET A 1 1.23 5.60 17.98
C MET A 1 -0.17 5.82 17.46
N ALA A 2 -0.34 5.88 16.15
CA ALA A 2 -1.68 5.88 15.56
C ALA A 2 -2.41 4.60 15.99
N GLU A 3 -3.69 4.72 16.33
CA GLU A 3 -4.55 3.58 16.64
C GLU A 3 -5.13 3.06 15.32
N PHE A 4 -4.78 1.82 14.98
CA PHE A 4 -5.28 1.16 13.77
C PHE A 4 -6.40 0.18 14.13
N PRO A 5 -7.41 -0.02 13.26
CA PRO A 5 -8.51 -0.95 13.52
C PRO A 5 -8.11 -2.43 13.39
N PHE A 6 -6.82 -2.71 13.16
CA PHE A 6 -6.22 -4.02 12.97
C PHE A 6 -4.85 -4.07 13.64
N GLU A 7 -4.36 -5.29 13.89
CA GLU A 7 -3.01 -5.49 14.41
C GLU A 7 -1.96 -5.37 13.29
N ILE A 8 -0.79 -4.81 13.63
CA ILE A 8 0.35 -4.69 12.72
C ILE A 8 1.54 -5.42 13.36
N SER A 9 2.01 -6.48 12.73
CA SER A 9 3.12 -7.29 13.21
C SER A 9 3.71 -8.18 12.12
N PRO A 10 5.05 -8.39 12.08
CA PRO A 10 5.68 -9.34 11.16
C PRO A 10 5.14 -10.78 11.24
N MET A 11 4.44 -11.15 12.33
CA MET A 11 3.85 -12.48 12.44
C MET A 11 2.72 -12.73 11.43
N PHE A 12 2.08 -11.68 10.92
CA PHE A 12 0.98 -11.78 9.95
C PHE A 12 1.47 -11.91 8.50
N GLU A 13 2.79 -11.79 8.24
CA GLU A 13 3.34 -11.82 6.87
C GLU A 13 2.93 -13.07 6.07
N GLY A 14 2.78 -14.21 6.77
CA GLY A 14 2.38 -15.48 6.17
C GLY A 14 0.87 -15.72 6.12
N GLU A 15 0.05 -14.76 6.52
CA GLU A 15 -1.41 -14.85 6.45
C GLU A 15 -1.87 -15.02 5.00
N ARG A 16 -2.94 -15.79 4.81
CA ARG A 16 -3.53 -16.00 3.49
C ARG A 16 -5.02 -15.79 3.55
N VAL A 17 -5.46 -14.70 2.92
CA VAL A 17 -6.88 -14.41 2.68
C VAL A 17 -7.41 -15.33 1.58
N ARG A 18 -8.30 -16.25 1.96
CA ARG A 18 -9.01 -17.11 1.00
C ARG A 18 -10.26 -16.41 0.48
N LYS A 19 -10.83 -16.93 -0.60
CA LYS A 19 -12.02 -16.34 -1.23
C LYS A 19 -13.18 -16.16 -0.25
N GLU A 20 -13.35 -17.07 0.71
CA GLU A 20 -14.41 -17.00 1.72
C GLU A 20 -14.20 -15.88 2.75
N GLY A 21 -12.98 -15.37 2.90
CA GLY A 21 -12.63 -14.26 3.81
C GLY A 21 -12.20 -12.97 3.09
N MET A 22 -12.24 -12.95 1.76
CA MET A 22 -11.81 -11.81 0.96
C MET A 22 -12.96 -10.82 0.76
N PHE A 23 -12.78 -9.57 1.18
CA PHE A 23 -13.73 -8.51 0.89
C PHE A 23 -13.63 -8.02 -0.56
N VAL A 24 -12.44 -7.60 -1.02
CA VAL A 24 -12.18 -7.20 -2.41
C VAL A 24 -10.79 -7.67 -2.86
N GLU A 25 -10.60 -7.79 -4.17
CA GLU A 25 -9.27 -7.99 -4.77
C GLU A 25 -8.79 -6.68 -5.40
N LEU A 26 -7.61 -6.20 -4.99
CA LEU A 26 -7.00 -4.97 -5.51
C LEU A 26 -5.87 -5.33 -6.47
N GLY A 27 -6.06 -5.09 -7.77
CA GLY A 27 -5.13 -5.51 -8.82
C GLY A 27 -5.17 -7.02 -9.10
N GLY A 28 -4.01 -7.66 -9.16
CA GLY A 28 -3.88 -9.09 -9.45
C GLY A 28 -4.00 -9.45 -10.95
N PRO A 29 -4.05 -10.74 -11.32
CA PRO A 29 -4.01 -11.17 -12.73
C PRO A 29 -5.20 -10.71 -13.58
N LYS A 30 -6.27 -10.24 -12.95
CA LYS A 30 -7.54 -9.85 -13.59
C LYS A 30 -7.77 -8.34 -13.62
N SER A 31 -6.86 -7.55 -13.04
CA SER A 31 -6.98 -6.10 -12.96
C SER A 31 -5.61 -5.44 -12.94
N LEU A 32 -5.56 -4.14 -13.22
CA LEU A 32 -4.29 -3.42 -13.16
C LEU A 32 -3.90 -3.17 -11.71
N GLY A 33 -2.67 -3.54 -11.35
CA GLY A 33 -2.07 -3.25 -10.06
C GLY A 33 -0.69 -2.66 -10.27
N LEU A 34 -0.36 -1.58 -9.55
CA LEU A 34 1.00 -1.07 -9.50
C LEU A 34 1.33 -0.53 -8.12
N GLU A 35 2.62 -0.58 -7.79
CA GLU A 35 3.23 0.17 -6.72
C GLU A 35 4.37 0.98 -7.33
N LEU A 36 4.55 2.21 -6.86
CA LEU A 36 5.58 3.11 -7.34
C LEU A 36 6.10 3.97 -6.20
N VAL A 37 7.39 3.89 -5.94
CA VAL A 37 8.09 4.83 -5.06
C VAL A 37 8.85 5.84 -5.91
N ARG A 38 8.78 7.12 -5.54
CA ARG A 38 9.52 8.20 -6.20
C ARG A 38 10.26 9.06 -5.18
N ALA A 39 11.55 9.26 -5.39
CA ALA A 39 12.30 10.28 -4.70
C ALA A 39 11.81 11.66 -5.17
N ALA A 40 11.55 12.55 -4.22
CA ALA A 40 11.11 13.91 -4.47
C ALA A 40 11.84 14.88 -3.56
N ASP A 41 12.01 16.12 -4.03
CA ASP A 41 12.56 17.19 -3.21
C ASP A 41 11.65 17.43 -2.00
N MET A 42 12.24 17.68 -0.84
CA MET A 42 11.50 17.81 0.43
C MET A 42 10.53 18.99 0.45
N ASP A 43 10.74 20.00 -0.39
CA ASP A 43 9.85 21.16 -0.57
C ASP A 43 8.72 20.88 -1.58
N ALA A 44 8.80 19.80 -2.35
CA ALA A 44 7.81 19.38 -3.34
C ALA A 44 6.78 18.39 -2.79
N ILE A 45 6.95 17.90 -1.56
CA ILE A 45 6.06 16.94 -0.90
C ILE A 45 5.58 17.44 0.47
N GLU A 46 4.42 16.96 0.91
CA GLU A 46 3.86 17.23 2.23
C GLU A 46 4.01 15.97 3.09
N ASP A 47 4.72 16.08 4.20
CA ASP A 47 4.96 14.97 5.12
C ASP A 47 3.64 14.41 5.68
N ASP A 48 3.56 13.09 5.83
CA ASP A 48 2.37 12.34 6.25
C ASP A 48 1.07 12.56 5.42
N LYS A 49 1.13 13.22 4.27
CA LYS A 49 -0.06 13.44 3.42
C LYS A 49 -0.51 12.14 2.78
N VAL A 50 -1.75 11.72 3.07
CA VAL A 50 -2.41 10.58 2.43
C VAL A 50 -3.63 11.06 1.64
N THR A 51 -3.77 10.57 0.40
CA THR A 51 -4.91 10.86 -0.46
C THR A 51 -5.45 9.58 -1.09
N ILE A 52 -6.77 9.46 -1.18
CA ILE A 52 -7.45 8.39 -1.92
C ILE A 52 -8.07 9.02 -3.18
N ILE A 53 -7.67 8.54 -4.35
CA ILE A 53 -8.22 8.95 -5.64
C ILE A 53 -9.06 7.80 -6.19
N GLY A 54 -10.38 7.97 -6.15
CA GLY A 54 -11.34 6.90 -6.47
C GLY A 54 -12.15 6.48 -5.25
N PRO A 55 -12.86 5.34 -5.32
CA PRO A 55 -13.65 4.85 -4.19
C PRO A 55 -12.76 4.39 -3.03
N ASP A 56 -13.20 4.69 -1.82
CA ASP A 56 -12.62 4.15 -0.59
C ASP A 56 -13.10 2.69 -0.39
N LEU A 57 -12.37 1.90 0.41
CA LEU A 57 -12.68 0.48 0.65
C LEU A 57 -14.13 0.26 1.11
N LYS A 58 -14.63 1.13 1.99
CA LYS A 58 -16.00 1.04 2.52
C LYS A 58 -17.10 1.22 1.46
N ASP A 59 -16.75 1.82 0.31
CA ASP A 59 -17.67 2.12 -0.79
C ASP A 59 -17.55 1.09 -1.93
N MET A 60 -16.67 0.09 -1.80
CA MET A 60 -16.49 -0.99 -2.76
C MET A 60 -17.48 -2.14 -2.54
N GLU A 61 -17.81 -2.86 -3.62
CA GLU A 61 -18.70 -4.01 -3.59
C GLU A 61 -17.93 -5.29 -3.26
N GLU A 62 -18.41 -6.04 -2.28
CA GLU A 62 -17.81 -7.29 -1.82
C GLU A 62 -17.67 -8.32 -2.96
N GLY A 63 -16.53 -9.01 -3.00
CA GLY A 63 -16.18 -10.04 -3.97
C GLY A 63 -15.75 -9.52 -5.34
N LYS A 64 -15.67 -8.20 -5.54
CA LYS A 64 -15.20 -7.60 -6.81
C LYS A 64 -13.69 -7.41 -6.84
N THR A 65 -13.19 -7.21 -8.06
CA THR A 65 -11.80 -6.84 -8.34
C THR A 65 -11.75 -5.40 -8.84
N TYR A 66 -10.85 -4.59 -8.30
CA TYR A 66 -10.66 -3.17 -8.66
C TYR A 66 -9.23 -2.91 -9.17
N PRO A 67 -9.03 -1.93 -10.06
CA PRO A 67 -7.68 -1.46 -10.37
C PRO A 67 -7.11 -0.73 -9.15
N TRP A 68 -5.81 -0.90 -8.91
CA TRP A 68 -5.15 -0.39 -7.72
C TRP A 68 -3.78 0.20 -8.03
N ALA A 69 -3.46 1.32 -7.39
CA ALA A 69 -2.16 1.96 -7.49
C ALA A 69 -1.77 2.52 -6.12
N MET A 70 -0.56 2.18 -5.68
CA MET A 70 0.06 2.81 -4.51
C MET A 70 1.23 3.64 -5.00
N ILE A 71 1.17 4.95 -4.77
CA ILE A 71 2.24 5.88 -5.18
C ILE A 71 2.75 6.55 -3.92
N PHE A 72 4.03 6.35 -3.63
CA PHE A 72 4.70 6.91 -2.48
C PHE A 72 5.75 7.91 -2.97
N ASN A 73 5.64 9.16 -2.55
CA ASN A 73 6.73 10.12 -2.72
C ASN A 73 7.54 10.15 -1.43
N ILE A 74 8.83 9.91 -1.52
CA ILE A 74 9.75 9.91 -0.39
C ILE A 74 10.77 11.04 -0.55
N GLY A 75 11.11 11.69 0.55
CA GLY A 75 12.10 12.76 0.57
C GLY A 75 12.91 12.70 1.85
N GLY A 76 14.18 13.10 1.75
CA GLY A 76 15.11 13.12 2.88
C GLY A 76 16.51 13.45 2.41
N GLU A 77 17.35 13.92 3.33
CA GLU A 77 18.73 14.35 3.03
C GLU A 77 19.58 13.24 2.36
N LEU A 78 19.30 11.97 2.68
CA LEU A 78 19.99 10.79 2.17
C LEU A 78 19.15 10.00 1.15
N VAL A 79 18.01 10.53 0.72
CA VAL A 79 17.13 9.84 -0.25
C VAL A 79 17.62 10.11 -1.66
N GLU A 80 18.11 9.07 -2.32
CA GLU A 80 18.55 9.10 -3.72
C GLU A 80 17.59 8.28 -4.60
N PRO A 81 17.45 8.59 -5.90
CA PRO A 81 16.59 7.82 -6.82
C PRO A 81 16.88 6.31 -6.83
N ASP A 82 18.13 5.89 -6.63
CA ASP A 82 18.50 4.48 -6.58
C ASP A 82 17.86 3.73 -5.40
N LEU A 83 17.46 4.45 -4.33
CA LEU A 83 16.74 3.87 -3.18
C LEU A 83 15.26 3.63 -3.46
N GLU A 84 14.68 4.19 -4.54
CA GLU A 84 13.27 4.00 -4.89
C GLU A 84 12.92 2.51 -4.93
N SER A 85 13.69 1.72 -5.68
CA SER A 85 13.47 0.28 -5.83
C SER A 85 13.66 -0.51 -4.52
N VAL A 86 14.57 -0.06 -3.65
CA VAL A 86 14.84 -0.70 -2.35
C VAL A 86 13.66 -0.49 -1.41
N VAL A 87 13.13 0.74 -1.36
CA VAL A 87 11.97 1.08 -0.54
C VAL A 87 10.70 0.45 -1.12
N GLU A 88 10.52 0.49 -2.44
CA GLU A 88 9.38 -0.11 -3.14
C GLU A 88 9.25 -1.60 -2.81
N ARG A 89 10.37 -2.32 -2.77
CA ARG A 89 10.34 -3.74 -2.41
C ARG A 89 9.83 -3.99 -0.97
N ARG A 90 9.98 -3.03 -0.05
CA ARG A 90 9.51 -3.14 1.34
C ARG A 90 8.00 -2.95 1.47
N VAL A 91 7.34 -2.34 0.47
CA VAL A 91 5.87 -2.18 0.44
C VAL A 91 5.18 -3.53 0.56
N HIS A 92 5.71 -4.55 -0.13
CA HIS A 92 5.27 -5.94 0.00
C HIS A 92 5.19 -6.38 1.47
N ASP A 93 6.23 -6.16 2.25
CA ASP A 93 6.30 -6.62 3.64
C ASP A 93 5.37 -5.78 4.53
N PHE A 94 5.35 -4.46 4.33
CA PHE A 94 4.55 -3.54 5.15
C PHE A 94 3.05 -3.81 5.04
N ILE A 95 2.56 -4.15 3.85
CA ILE A 95 1.15 -4.51 3.66
C ILE A 95 0.84 -5.84 4.34
N ASN A 96 1.69 -6.85 4.15
CA ASN A 96 1.49 -8.18 4.73
C ASN A 96 1.72 -8.22 6.26
N TYR A 97 2.24 -7.15 6.88
CA TYR A 97 2.30 -7.05 8.33
C TYR A 97 0.97 -6.65 8.96
N CYS A 98 -0.01 -6.18 8.17
CA CYS A 98 -1.36 -5.91 8.66
C CYS A 98 -2.16 -7.21 8.71
N GLN A 99 -2.80 -7.51 9.84
CA GLN A 99 -3.72 -8.64 9.95
C GLN A 99 -4.96 -8.41 9.07
N GLY A 100 -5.25 -9.34 8.15
CA GLY A 100 -6.43 -9.24 7.27
C GLY A 100 -6.29 -9.92 5.92
#